data_AF-A0A9E1TUA5-F1
#
_entry.id   AF-A0A9E1TUA5-F1
#
_cell.length_a   1.000
_cell.length_b   1.000
_cell.length_c   1.000
_cell.angle_alpha   90.00
_cell.angle_beta   90.00
_cell.angle_gamma   90.00
#
_symmetry.space_group_name_H-M   'P 1'
#
loop_
_entity.id
_entity.type
_entity.pdbx_description
1 polymer ?
#
loop_
_entity_poly.entity_id
_entity_poly.type
_entity_poly.pdbx_seq_one_letter_code
_entity_poly.pdbx_strand_id
1 'polypeptide(L)'
;MPHRTFMSFIWPSALAMLLFIALPIVSVAVQSLFVAHEQVFVEVENCGPFGCTTVQKIDSQATAALRAAQPLGQFNGLGTYLNRNHLASAEISEAW
;
A
#
# COMPACT_ATOMS: atom_id res chain seq x y z
N MET A 1 47.14 -3.92 1.20
CA MET A 1 46.70 -4.86 2.27
C MET A 1 46.19 -6.13 1.59
N PRO A 2 46.44 -7.34 2.14
CA PRO A 2 45.84 -8.55 1.60
C PRO A 2 44.31 -8.38 1.61
N HIS A 3 43.65 -8.61 0.47
CA HIS A 3 42.22 -8.39 0.26
C HIS A 3 41.32 -9.01 1.35
N ARG A 4 41.74 -10.13 1.95
CA ARG A 4 41.03 -10.79 3.07
C ARG A 4 40.91 -9.91 4.32
N THR A 5 41.95 -9.17 4.70
CA THR A 5 41.91 -8.36 5.93
C THR A 5 41.05 -7.12 5.76
N PHE A 6 41.09 -6.50 4.58
CA PHE A 6 40.20 -5.40 4.21
C PHE A 6 38.73 -5.82 4.25
N MET A 7 38.41 -6.98 3.68
CA MET A 7 37.02 -7.46 3.66
C MET A 7 36.52 -7.86 5.04
N SER A 8 37.34 -8.50 5.86
CA SER A 8 36.98 -8.81 7.25
C SER A 8 36.74 -7.55 8.10
N PHE A 9 37.38 -6.42 7.75
CA PHE A 9 37.21 -5.16 8.45
C PHE A 9 35.92 -4.42 8.06
N ILE A 10 35.57 -4.39 6.77
CA ILE A 10 34.37 -3.68 6.28
C ILE A 10 33.09 -4.49 6.45
N TRP A 11 33.18 -5.82 6.36
CA TRP A 11 32.01 -6.69 6.36
C TRP A 11 31.03 -6.45 7.53
N PRO A 12 31.48 -6.27 8.79
CA PRO A 12 30.56 -6.03 9.90
C PRO A 12 29.72 -4.76 9.74
N SER A 13 30.31 -3.65 9.29
CA SER A 13 29.58 -2.38 9.13
C SER A 13 28.69 -2.41 7.89
N ALA A 14 29.17 -2.97 6.78
CA ALA A 14 28.37 -3.15 5.56
C ALA A 14 27.14 -4.04 5.83
N LEU A 15 27.32 -5.14 6.58
CA LEU A 15 26.21 -6.01 6.98
C LEU A 15 25.20 -5.26 7.85
N ALA A 16 25.67 -4.48 8.83
CA ALA A 16 24.78 -3.67 9.67
C ALA A 16 23.99 -2.64 8.84
N MET A 17 24.64 -1.92 7.93
CA MET A 17 23.96 -0.98 7.02
C MET A 17 22.92 -1.68 6.14
N LEU A 18 23.24 -2.85 5.59
CA LEU A 18 22.30 -3.62 4.78
C LEU A 18 21.07 -4.04 5.59
N LEU A 19 21.28 -4.58 6.80
CA LEU A 19 20.20 -5.10 7.64
C LEU A 19 19.31 -4.01 8.23
N PHE A 20 19.91 -2.90 8.68
CA PHE A 20 19.21 -1.88 9.46
C PHE A 20 18.90 -0.59 8.68
N ILE A 21 19.43 -0.43 7.48
CA ILE A 21 19.17 0.75 6.64
C ILE A 21 18.59 0.32 5.30
N ALA A 22 19.30 -0.50 4.53
CA ALA A 22 18.87 -0.83 3.18
C ALA A 22 17.56 -1.65 3.16
N LEU A 23 17.48 -2.73 3.96
CA LEU A 23 16.27 -3.55 4.06
C LEU A 23 15.02 -2.75 4.49
N PRO A 24 15.03 -1.95 5.59
CA PRO A 24 13.85 -1.19 5.97
C PRO A 24 13.46 -0.12 4.95
N ILE A 25 14.42 0.53 4.28
CA ILE A 25 14.12 1.50 3.21
C ILE A 25 13.41 0.81 2.06
N VAL A 26 13.93 -0.33 1.59
CA VAL A 26 13.28 -1.10 0.52
C VAL A 26 11.90 -1.56 0.95
N SER A 27 11.73 -2.00 2.20
CA SER A 27 10.43 -2.42 2.74
C SER A 27 9.39 -1.31 2.68
N VAL A 28 9.73 -0.09 3.16
CA VAL A 28 8.80 1.05 3.12
C VAL A 28 8.57 1.53 1.68
N ALA A 29 9.60 1.51 0.83
CA ALA A 29 9.48 1.87 -0.58
C ALA A 29 8.57 0.90 -1.37
N VAL A 30 8.58 -0.39 -1.04
CA VAL A 30 7.63 -1.34 -1.64
C VAL A 30 6.23 -1.09 -1.11
N GLN A 31 6.07 -0.93 0.21
CA GLN A 31 4.77 -0.70 0.84
C GLN A 31 4.10 0.60 0.36
N SER A 32 4.87 1.65 0.08
CA SER A 32 4.33 2.93 -0.39
C SER A 32 3.70 2.88 -1.78
N LEU A 33 3.96 1.82 -2.55
CA LEU A 33 3.33 1.56 -3.85
C LEU A 33 1.94 0.92 -3.71
N PHE A 34 1.52 0.56 -2.50
CA PHE A 34 0.22 -0.05 -2.23
C PHE A 34 -0.67 0.88 -1.41
N VAL A 35 -1.99 0.74 -1.59
CA VAL A 35 -3.03 1.46 -0.86
C VAL A 35 -4.02 0.47 -0.26
N ALA A 36 -4.85 0.92 0.70
CA ALA A 36 -5.87 0.06 1.28
C ALA A 36 -6.89 -0.40 0.22
N HIS A 37 -7.35 -1.66 0.32
CA HIS A 37 -8.43 -2.16 -0.52
C HIS A 37 -9.72 -1.37 -0.32
N GLU A 38 -10.43 -1.14 -1.42
CA GLU A 38 -11.81 -0.68 -1.40
C GLU A 38 -12.73 -1.70 -0.71
N GLN A 39 -13.77 -1.21 -0.04
CA GLN A 39 -14.74 -2.06 0.64
C GLN A 39 -15.74 -2.61 -0.37
N VAL A 40 -16.06 -3.90 -0.29
CA VAL A 40 -17.04 -4.52 -1.18
C VAL A 40 -18.44 -4.13 -0.71
N PHE A 41 -19.22 -3.53 -1.61
CA PHE A 41 -20.62 -3.19 -1.36
C PHE A 41 -21.53 -4.24 -1.98
N VAL A 42 -22.56 -4.64 -1.23
CA VAL A 42 -23.62 -5.54 -1.68
C VAL A 42 -24.96 -4.86 -1.46
N GLU A 43 -25.85 -4.96 -2.44
CA GLU A 43 -27.22 -4.47 -2.34
C GLU A 43 -28.03 -5.45 -1.50
N VAL A 44 -28.66 -4.94 -0.44
CA VAL A 44 -29.49 -5.72 0.47
C VAL A 44 -30.81 -5.00 0.64
N GLU A 45 -31.91 -5.75 0.65
CA GLU A 45 -33.21 -5.19 0.98
C GLU A 45 -33.36 -5.03 2.49
N ASN A 46 -33.55 -3.78 2.92
CA ASN A 46 -33.87 -3.46 4.29
C ASN A 46 -35.39 -3.31 4.41
N CYS A 47 -36.04 -4.35 4.93
CA CYS A 47 -37.49 -4.36 5.13
C CYS A 47 -37.88 -3.78 6.49
N GLY A 48 -38.58 -2.65 6.46
CA GLY A 48 -39.21 -2.04 7.62
C GLY A 48 -40.73 -2.26 7.63
N PRO A 49 -41.42 -1.80 8.69
CA PRO A 49 -42.88 -1.92 8.81
C PRO A 49 -43.67 -1.15 7.71
N PHE A 50 -43.01 -0.34 6.90
CA PHE A 50 -43.60 0.44 5.81
C PHE A 50 -43.17 -0.01 4.40
N GLY A 51 -42.43 -1.12 4.27
CA GLY A 51 -41.95 -1.66 3.00
C GLY A 51 -40.45 -1.96 3.00
N CYS A 52 -39.98 -2.59 1.92
CA CYS A 52 -38.56 -2.91 1.70
C CYS A 52 -37.90 -1.85 0.83
N THR A 53 -36.72 -1.40 1.24
CA THR A 53 -35.88 -0.48 0.45
C THR A 53 -34.52 -1.12 0.19
N THR A 54 -34.03 -1.01 -1.05
CA THR A 54 -32.70 -1.48 -1.40
C THR A 54 -31.67 -0.51 -0.83
N VAL A 55 -30.75 -1.02 0.00
CA VAL A 55 -29.65 -0.25 0.57
C VAL A 55 -28.33 -0.94 0.25
N GLN A 56 -27.30 -0.15 -0.03
CA GLN A 56 -25.94 -0.69 -0.16
C GLN A 56 -25.36 -0.91 1.24
N LYS A 57 -24.91 -2.13 1.50
CA LYS A 57 -24.24 -2.50 2.75
C LYS A 57 -22.84 -3.01 2.44
N ILE A 58 -21.89 -2.70 3.31
CA ILE A 58 -20.55 -3.26 3.24
C ILE A 58 -20.60 -4.76 3.56
N ASP A 59 -20.08 -5.57 2.64
CA ASP A 59 -19.83 -6.98 2.87
C ASP A 59 -18.46 -7.14 3.57
N SER A 60 -18.53 -7.36 4.89
CA SER A 60 -17.34 -7.55 5.70
C SER A 60 -16.62 -8.87 5.41
N GLN A 61 -17.34 -9.92 4.98
CA GLN A 61 -16.72 -11.21 4.64
C GLN A 61 -15.95 -11.11 3.33
N ALA A 62 -16.56 -10.57 2.28
CA ALA A 62 -15.90 -10.37 1.00
C ALA A 62 -14.68 -9.44 1.13
N THR A 63 -14.83 -8.35 1.89
CA THR A 63 -13.71 -7.42 2.15
C THR A 63 -12.60 -8.09 2.97
N ALA A 64 -12.92 -8.94 3.96
CA ALA A 64 -11.92 -9.68 4.72
C ALA A 64 -11.18 -10.72 3.86
N ALA A 65 -11.90 -11.43 2.98
CA ALA A 65 -11.32 -12.37 2.03
C ALA A 65 -10.32 -11.67 1.08
N LEU A 66 -10.65 -10.47 0.60
CA LEU A 66 -9.74 -9.67 -0.23
C LEU A 66 -8.47 -9.27 0.51
N ARG A 67 -8.58 -8.79 1.75
CA ARG A 67 -7.40 -8.44 2.57
C ARG A 67 -6.52 -9.66 2.88
N ALA A 68 -7.13 -10.82 3.09
CA ALA A 68 -6.40 -12.06 3.32
C ALA A 68 -5.65 -12.53 2.06
N ALA A 69 -6.27 -12.37 0.88
CA ALA A 69 -5.67 -12.72 -0.40
C ALA A 69 -4.53 -11.77 -0.80
N GLN A 70 -4.65 -10.48 -0.46
CA GLN A 70 -3.69 -9.44 -0.80
C GLN A 70 -3.34 -8.62 0.45
N PRO A 71 -2.39 -9.06 1.29
CA PRO A 71 -2.14 -8.42 2.58
C PRO A 71 -1.45 -7.05 2.45
N LEU A 72 -0.72 -6.79 1.35
CA LEU A 72 -0.02 -5.53 1.13
C LEU A 72 -0.95 -4.38 0.72
N GLY A 73 -2.20 -4.67 0.33
CA GLY A 73 -3.10 -3.68 -0.25
C GLY A 73 -3.27 -3.83 -1.76
N GLN A 74 -4.00 -2.89 -2.35
CA GLN A 74 -4.14 -2.74 -3.78
C GLN A 74 -2.92 -2.00 -4.33
N PHE A 75 -2.31 -2.49 -5.41
CA PHE A 75 -1.17 -1.83 -6.04
C PHE A 75 -1.61 -0.53 -6.73
N ASN A 76 -1.00 0.59 -6.35
CA ASN A 76 -1.25 1.93 -6.89
C ASN A 76 -0.02 2.54 -7.59
N GLY A 77 1.14 1.88 -7.50
CA GLY A 77 2.39 2.34 -8.13
C GLY A 77 2.75 3.77 -7.72
N LEU A 78 2.97 4.65 -8.70
CA LEU A 78 3.25 6.07 -8.45
C LEU A 78 2.00 6.94 -8.26
N GLY A 79 0.80 6.35 -8.34
CA GLY A 79 -0.47 7.08 -8.23
C GLY A 79 -0.62 7.84 -6.91
N THR A 80 -0.12 7.29 -5.81
CA THR A 80 -0.15 7.98 -4.50
C THR A 80 0.66 9.27 -4.54
N TYR A 81 1.80 9.29 -5.25
CA TYR A 81 2.66 10.47 -5.33
C TYR A 81 2.13 11.51 -6.31
N LEU A 82 1.55 11.06 -7.44
CA LEU A 82 1.11 11.94 -8.52
C LEU A 82 -0.31 12.49 -8.35
N ASN A 83 -1.07 11.97 -7.38
CA ASN A 83 -2.45 12.39 -7.14
C ASN A 83 -2.57 13.86 -6.70
N ARG A 84 -3.81 14.34 -6.76
CA ARG A 84 -4.25 15.68 -6.36
C ARG A 84 -3.80 16.12 -4.95
N ASN A 85 -3.67 15.18 -4.02
CA ASN A 85 -3.33 15.47 -2.63
C ASN A 85 -1.82 15.53 -2.37
N HIS A 86 -0.99 15.10 -3.33
CA HIS A 86 0.47 15.07 -3.20
C HIS A 86 1.10 16.02 -4.23
N LEU A 87 1.55 15.51 -5.37
CA LEU A 87 2.20 16.33 -6.39
C LEU A 87 1.23 17.01 -7.35
N ALA A 88 -0.06 16.63 -7.35
CA ALA A 88 -1.12 17.23 -8.18
C ALA A 88 -0.68 17.45 -9.63
N SER A 89 0.01 16.45 -10.19
CA SER A 89 0.74 16.62 -11.45
C SER A 89 -0.17 16.96 -12.62
N ALA A 90 -1.40 16.44 -12.64
CA ALA A 90 -2.40 16.75 -13.64
C ALA A 90 -2.90 18.20 -13.49
N GLU A 91 -3.24 18.62 -12.27
CA GLU A 91 -3.76 19.96 -11.98
C GLU A 91 -2.73 21.05 -12.27
N ILE A 92 -1.45 20.81 -11.95
CA ILE A 92 -0.36 21.73 -12.29
C ILE A 92 -0.20 21.82 -13.82
N SER A 93 -0.31 20.69 -14.53
CA SER A 93 -0.20 20.68 -15.99
C SER A 93 -1.38 21.35 -16.70
N GLU A 94 -2.58 21.32 -16.10
CA GLU A 94 -3.76 22.02 -16.62
C GLU A 94 -3.72 23.53 -16.34
N ALA A 95 -2.98 23.97 -15.31
CA ALA A 95 -2.87 25.37 -14.91
C ALA A 95 -1.78 26.16 -15.68
N TRP A 96 -0.97 25.49 -16.50
CA TRP A 96 0.14 26.05 -17.28
C TRP A 96 -0.13 25.97 -18.78
#